data_AF-A0A183VG54-F1
#
_entry.id   AF-A0A183VG54-F1
#
_cell.length_a   1.000
_cell.length_b   1.000
_cell.length_c   1.000
_cell.angle_alpha   90.00
_cell.angle_beta   90.00
_cell.angle_gamma   90.00
#
_symmetry.space_group_name_H-M   'P 1'
#
loop_
_entity.id
_entity.type
_entity.pdbx_description
1 polymer ?
#
loop_
_entity_poly.entity_id
_entity_poly.type
_entity_poly.pdbx_seq_one_letter_code
_entity_poly.pdbx_strand_id
1 'polypeptide(L)'
;MFGIAWRARVRQVVYGHSDVVTCLARSEANLFADCYIASGSLDCTVVLWHWNAQTQTIAGEYNMPGEVAAPRAIITGHDAHITVICVSAEHGVVLSASKDGTVLIHTTQGDLLRRMHSSLVPDVIECGVNLLLMSRECIVVVLYGHEHFITFTTTGRQLAYLRYSLSMS
;
A
#
# COMPACT_ATOMS: atom_id res chain seq x y z
N MET A 1 -3.95 25.50 -32.37
CA MET A 1 -4.73 24.67 -31.45
C MET A 1 -4.39 23.21 -31.74
N PHE A 2 -3.29 22.68 -31.19
CA PHE A 2 -2.91 21.28 -31.41
C PHE A 2 -3.50 20.44 -30.29
N GLY A 3 -4.55 19.67 -30.63
CA GLY A 3 -5.15 18.70 -29.72
C GLY A 3 -4.18 17.54 -29.53
N ILE A 4 -3.59 17.44 -28.34
CA ILE A 4 -2.84 16.25 -27.94
C ILE A 4 -3.87 15.17 -27.65
N ALA A 5 -4.04 14.24 -28.58
CA ALA A 5 -4.87 13.06 -28.37
C ALA A 5 -4.14 12.12 -27.39
N TRP A 6 -4.60 12.08 -26.13
CA TRP A 6 -4.13 11.09 -25.17
C TRP A 6 -4.64 9.71 -25.58
N ARG A 7 -3.82 8.95 -26.32
CA ARG A 7 -4.12 7.55 -26.62
C ARG A 7 -3.74 6.71 -25.40
N ALA A 8 -4.74 6.23 -24.68
CA ALA A 8 -4.54 5.15 -23.71
C ALA A 8 -4.14 3.88 -24.47
N ARG A 9 -2.91 3.40 -24.23
CA ARG A 9 -2.37 2.16 -24.81
C ARG A 9 -1.84 1.31 -23.68
N VAL A 10 -2.26 0.04 -23.63
CA VAL A 10 -1.65 -0.95 -22.74
C VAL A 10 -0.19 -1.15 -23.14
N ARG A 11 0.73 -0.86 -22.21
CA ARG A 11 2.18 -1.01 -22.40
C ARG A 11 2.66 -2.41 -22.01
N GLN A 12 2.13 -2.95 -20.91
CA GLN A 12 2.55 -4.22 -20.34
C GLN A 12 1.39 -4.85 -19.56
N VAL A 13 1.37 -6.17 -19.49
CA VAL A 13 0.50 -6.96 -18.62
C VAL A 13 1.41 -7.80 -17.74
N VAL A 14 1.16 -7.80 -16.43
CA VAL A 14 1.94 -8.53 -15.44
C VAL A 14 1.02 -9.39 -14.60
N TYR A 15 1.53 -10.54 -14.15
CA TYR A 15 0.80 -11.51 -13.34
C TYR A 15 1.57 -11.73 -12.04
N GLY A 16 0.88 -11.82 -10.91
CA GLY A 16 1.53 -11.99 -9.61
C GLY A 16 0.60 -12.42 -8.48
N HIS A 17 -0.66 -11.98 -8.51
CA HIS A 17 -1.67 -12.40 -7.54
C HIS A 17 -2.41 -13.65 -8.00
N SER A 18 -2.86 -14.44 -7.02
CA SER A 18 -3.69 -15.65 -7.25
C SER A 18 -5.18 -15.36 -7.21
N ASP A 19 -5.57 -14.14 -6.84
CA ASP A 19 -6.95 -13.67 -6.78
C ASP A 19 -7.05 -12.19 -7.22
N VAL A 20 -8.24 -11.60 -7.11
CA VAL A 20 -8.56 -10.23 -7.53
C VAL A 20 -7.70 -9.20 -6.80
N VAL A 21 -7.03 -8.33 -7.57
CA VAL A 21 -6.35 -7.14 -7.06
C VAL A 21 -7.39 -6.12 -6.60
N THR A 22 -7.36 -5.77 -5.32
CA THR A 22 -8.32 -4.88 -4.65
C THR A 22 -7.84 -3.44 -4.59
N CYS A 23 -6.51 -3.23 -4.50
CA CYS A 23 -5.93 -1.89 -4.39
C CYS A 23 -4.54 -1.82 -5.02
N LEU A 24 -4.15 -0.60 -5.38
CA LEU A 24 -2.83 -0.26 -5.91
C LEU A 24 -2.28 0.96 -5.16
N ALA A 25 -0.97 0.98 -4.95
CA ALA A 25 -0.26 2.13 -4.41
C ALA A 25 1.02 2.40 -5.21
N ARG A 26 1.43 3.66 -5.24
CA ARG A 26 2.68 4.09 -5.87
C ARG A 26 3.49 4.87 -4.85
N SER A 27 4.79 4.63 -4.79
CA SER A 27 5.68 5.41 -3.92
C SER A 27 5.85 6.84 -4.42
N GLU A 28 6.33 7.71 -3.54
CA GLU A 28 6.78 9.03 -3.96
C GLU A 28 7.96 8.89 -4.94
N ALA A 29 7.90 9.62 -6.05
CA ALA A 29 8.98 9.72 -7.02
C ALA A 29 8.74 10.89 -7.98
N ASN A 30 9.82 11.43 -8.53
CA ASN A 30 9.77 12.36 -9.65
C ASN A 30 9.19 11.65 -10.90
N LEU A 31 8.60 12.40 -11.83
CA LEU A 31 7.94 11.86 -13.04
C LEU A 31 8.85 10.98 -13.90
N PHE A 32 10.16 11.19 -13.84
CA PHE A 32 11.17 10.49 -14.64
C PHE A 32 12.08 9.58 -13.81
N ALA A 33 11.72 9.32 -12.56
CA ALA A 33 12.50 8.47 -11.67
C ALA A 33 11.82 7.10 -11.50
N ASP A 34 12.65 6.08 -11.25
CA ASP A 34 12.18 4.76 -10.85
C ASP A 34 11.36 4.87 -9.56
N CYS A 35 10.37 4.00 -9.41
CA CYS A 35 9.50 4.00 -8.25
C CYS A 35 9.01 2.59 -7.91
N TYR A 36 8.41 2.46 -6.73
CA TYR A 36 7.71 1.25 -6.37
C TYR A 36 6.23 1.37 -6.71
N ILE A 37 5.68 0.28 -7.20
CA ILE A 37 4.23 0.07 -7.31
C ILE A 37 3.92 -1.13 -6.42
N ALA A 38 2.88 -1.05 -5.60
CA ALA A 38 2.40 -2.17 -4.82
C ALA A 38 0.97 -2.51 -5.23
N SER A 39 0.65 -3.80 -5.28
CA SER A 39 -0.70 -4.31 -5.50
C SER A 39 -1.13 -5.17 -4.32
N GLY A 40 -2.36 -4.98 -3.86
CA GLY A 40 -2.99 -5.77 -2.79
C GLY A 40 -4.14 -6.58 -3.34
N SER A 41 -4.42 -7.73 -2.74
CA SER A 41 -5.34 -8.70 -3.32
C SER A 41 -6.23 -9.40 -2.29
N LEU A 42 -7.27 -10.06 -2.82
CA LEU A 42 -8.11 -11.01 -2.09
C LEU A 42 -7.34 -12.24 -1.60
N ASP A 43 -6.19 -12.56 -2.19
CA ASP A 43 -5.29 -13.64 -1.76
C ASP A 43 -4.50 -13.33 -0.47
N CYS A 44 -4.80 -12.21 0.19
CA CYS A 44 -4.17 -11.75 1.45
C CYS A 44 -2.69 -11.36 1.32
N THR A 45 -2.17 -11.22 0.09
CA THR A 45 -0.79 -10.79 -0.16
C THR A 45 -0.71 -9.38 -0.72
N VAL A 46 0.46 -8.78 -0.55
CA VAL A 46 0.87 -7.57 -1.28
C VAL A 46 2.05 -7.93 -2.17
N VAL A 47 1.98 -7.60 -3.46
CA VAL A 47 3.11 -7.75 -4.36
C VAL A 47 3.73 -6.39 -4.64
N LEU A 48 5.03 -6.26 -4.37
CA LEU A 48 5.81 -5.06 -4.65
C LEU A 48 6.52 -5.22 -5.99
N TRP A 49 6.40 -4.19 -6.82
CA TRP A 49 6.94 -4.13 -8.17
C TRP A 49 7.91 -2.97 -8.30
N HIS A 50 8.95 -3.15 -9.11
CA HIS A 50 9.88 -2.09 -9.48
C HIS A 50 9.49 -1.50 -10.83
N TRP A 51 9.11 -0.22 -10.86
CA TRP A 51 8.86 0.51 -12.10
C TRP A 51 10.14 1.18 -12.58
N ASN A 52 10.58 0.83 -13.80
CA ASN A 52 11.72 1.44 -14.44
C ASN A 52 11.25 2.59 -15.35
N ALA A 53 11.70 3.82 -15.05
CA ALA A 53 11.29 5.02 -15.77
C ALA A 53 11.95 5.15 -17.15
N GLN A 54 13.08 4.50 -17.39
CA GLN A 54 13.76 4.54 -18.69
C GLN A 54 13.02 3.66 -19.71
N THR A 55 12.66 2.44 -19.31
CA THR A 55 11.92 1.50 -20.19
C THR A 55 10.41 1.73 -20.14
N GLN A 56 9.91 2.44 -19.12
CA GLN A 56 8.49 2.67 -18.87
C GLN A 56 7.71 1.35 -18.73
N THR A 57 8.28 0.41 -17.97
CA THR A 57 7.75 -0.92 -17.69
C THR A 57 8.07 -1.36 -16.27
N ILE A 58 7.35 -2.36 -15.76
CA ILE A 58 7.75 -3.14 -14.60
C ILE A 58 9.00 -3.95 -14.97
N ALA A 59 10.03 -3.83 -14.12
CA ALA A 59 11.31 -4.48 -14.28
C ALA A 59 11.25 -5.98 -13.95
N GLY A 60 12.18 -6.74 -14.53
CA GLY A 60 12.47 -8.11 -14.13
C GLY A 60 13.40 -8.17 -12.90
N GLU A 61 13.81 -9.39 -12.56
CA GLU A 61 14.64 -9.69 -11.37
C GLU A 61 15.95 -8.90 -11.35
N TYR A 62 16.60 -8.73 -12.50
CA TYR A 62 17.90 -8.05 -12.61
C TYR A 62 17.79 -6.64 -13.21
N ASN A 63 16.57 -6.14 -13.42
CA ASN A 63 16.28 -4.82 -14.01
C ASN A 63 16.97 -4.63 -15.38
N MET A 64 17.07 -5.69 -16.19
CA MET A 64 17.64 -5.61 -17.53
C MET A 64 16.55 -5.41 -18.60
N PRO A 65 16.84 -4.64 -19.68
CA PRO A 65 15.89 -4.47 -20.77
C PRO A 65 15.53 -5.80 -21.43
N GLY A 66 14.23 -6.04 -21.61
CA GLY A 66 13.72 -7.26 -22.27
C GLY A 66 13.45 -8.43 -21.32
N GLU A 67 13.72 -8.28 -20.02
CA GLU A 67 13.31 -9.27 -19.02
C GLU A 67 11.78 -9.32 -18.87
N VAL A 68 11.30 -10.51 -18.48
CA VAL A 68 9.93 -10.67 -18.02
C VAL A 68 9.80 -9.98 -16.67
N ALA A 69 8.72 -9.20 -16.48
CA ALA A 69 8.46 -8.54 -15.21
C ALA A 69 8.41 -9.57 -14.08
N ALA A 70 9.07 -9.24 -12.98
CA ALA A 70 9.11 -10.08 -11.80
C ALA A 70 8.71 -9.26 -10.57
N PRO A 71 8.02 -9.88 -9.59
CA PRO A 71 7.79 -9.24 -8.31
C PRO A 71 9.14 -8.99 -7.63
N ARG A 72 9.32 -7.78 -7.08
CA ARG A 72 10.49 -7.47 -6.25
C ARG A 72 10.39 -8.15 -4.90
N ALA A 73 9.19 -8.16 -4.33
CA ALA A 73 8.88 -8.85 -3.09
C ALA A 73 7.41 -9.30 -3.10
N ILE A 74 7.14 -10.43 -2.45
CA ILE A 74 5.79 -10.90 -2.15
C ILE A 74 5.65 -10.84 -0.64
N ILE A 75 4.81 -9.93 -0.18
CA ILE A 75 4.60 -9.60 1.22
C ILE A 75 3.40 -10.41 1.73
N THR A 76 3.63 -11.15 2.79
CA THR A 76 2.66 -12.06 3.43
C THR A 76 2.49 -11.72 4.91
N GLY A 77 1.40 -12.17 5.53
CA GLY A 77 1.18 -12.04 6.97
C GLY A 77 -0.19 -11.48 7.36
N HIS A 78 -1.00 -11.06 6.39
CA HIS A 78 -2.42 -10.82 6.60
C HIS A 78 -3.20 -12.14 6.51
N ASP A 79 -4.20 -12.29 7.37
CA ASP A 79 -5.13 -13.43 7.37
C ASP A 79 -6.47 -13.10 6.67
N ALA A 80 -6.60 -11.85 6.19
CA ALA A 80 -7.74 -11.34 5.45
C ALA A 80 -7.27 -10.53 4.25
N HIS A 81 -8.16 -10.35 3.28
CA HIS A 81 -7.81 -9.63 2.06
C HIS A 81 -7.38 -8.20 2.31
N ILE A 82 -6.46 -7.75 1.46
CA ILE A 82 -5.89 -6.41 1.52
C ILE A 82 -6.94 -5.41 1.07
N THR A 83 -7.09 -4.32 1.82
CA THR A 83 -8.04 -3.25 1.53
C THR A 83 -7.33 -1.99 1.05
N VAL A 84 -6.21 -1.63 1.68
CA VAL A 84 -5.45 -0.41 1.39
C VAL A 84 -3.95 -0.64 1.56
N ILE A 85 -3.14 0.00 0.72
CA ILE A 85 -1.67 -0.01 0.79
C ILE A 85 -1.16 1.44 0.75
N CYS A 86 -0.05 1.69 1.43
CA CYS A 86 0.78 2.87 1.27
C CYS A 86 2.25 2.45 1.12
N VAL A 87 2.99 3.09 0.22
CA VAL A 87 4.41 2.77 -0.01
C VAL A 87 5.21 4.06 0.10
N SER A 88 6.29 4.03 0.88
CA SER A 88 7.25 5.13 0.94
C SER A 88 8.64 4.63 0.54
N ALA A 89 9.13 5.13 -0.60
CA ALA A 89 10.47 4.80 -1.09
C ALA A 89 11.54 5.50 -0.26
N GLU A 90 11.26 6.73 0.20
CA GLU A 90 12.15 7.52 1.06
C GLU A 90 12.51 6.78 2.35
N HIS A 91 11.50 6.14 2.96
CA HIS A 91 11.66 5.41 4.22
C HIS A 91 11.91 3.92 4.03
N GLY A 92 11.83 3.40 2.80
CA GLY A 92 12.01 1.99 2.49
C GLY A 92 10.95 1.08 3.12
N VAL A 93 9.70 1.54 3.22
CA VAL A 93 8.60 0.79 3.87
C VAL A 93 7.37 0.64 2.99
N VAL A 94 6.66 -0.46 3.24
CA VAL A 94 5.34 -0.79 2.68
C VAL A 94 4.38 -0.99 3.86
N LEU A 95 3.33 -0.17 3.91
CA LEU A 95 2.25 -0.32 4.87
C LEU A 95 1.07 -0.96 4.16
N SER A 96 0.53 -2.02 4.73
CA SER A 96 -0.62 -2.75 4.19
C SER A 96 -1.67 -2.95 5.27
N ALA A 97 -2.93 -2.83 4.88
CA ALA A 97 -4.06 -3.01 5.76
C ALA A 97 -5.08 -3.97 5.15
N SER A 98 -5.82 -4.67 6.01
CA SER A 98 -6.78 -5.69 5.62
C SER A 98 -8.17 -5.46 6.22
N LYS A 99 -9.12 -6.27 5.73
CA LYS A 99 -10.53 -6.21 6.13
C LYS A 99 -10.79 -6.58 7.60
N ASP A 100 -9.89 -7.32 8.22
CA ASP A 100 -9.94 -7.68 9.65
C ASP A 100 -9.29 -6.62 10.55
N GLY A 101 -9.08 -5.39 10.06
CA GLY A 101 -8.48 -4.30 10.82
C GLY A 101 -6.95 -4.40 10.97
N THR A 102 -6.32 -5.47 10.52
CA THR A 102 -4.86 -5.60 10.68
C THR A 102 -4.12 -4.58 9.83
N VAL A 103 -3.13 -3.89 10.42
CA VAL A 103 -2.17 -3.05 9.69
C VAL A 103 -0.75 -3.55 9.94
N LEU A 104 -0.02 -3.86 8.86
CA LEU A 104 1.36 -4.30 8.89
C LEU A 104 2.28 -3.29 8.24
N ILE A 105 3.52 -3.23 8.73
CA ILE A 105 4.61 -2.47 8.15
C ILE A 105 5.70 -3.47 7.76
N HIS A 106 6.08 -3.46 6.49
CA HIS A 106 7.18 -4.25 5.94
C HIS A 106 8.27 -3.35 5.39
N THR A 107 9.48 -3.88 5.24
CA THR A 107 10.52 -3.26 4.40
C THR A 107 10.16 -3.41 2.92
N THR A 108 10.79 -2.64 2.05
CA THR A 108 10.70 -2.85 0.58
C THR A 108 11.40 -4.12 0.09
N GLN A 109 12.05 -4.87 0.98
CA GLN A 109 12.56 -6.23 0.71
C GLN A 109 11.53 -7.32 1.12
N GLY A 110 10.46 -6.94 1.82
CA GLY A 110 9.39 -7.84 2.25
C GLY A 110 9.48 -8.32 3.71
N ASP A 111 10.45 -7.84 4.49
CA ASP A 111 10.58 -8.23 5.90
C ASP A 111 9.54 -7.53 6.77
N LEU A 112 8.85 -8.29 7.62
CA LEU A 112 7.90 -7.73 8.58
C LEU A 112 8.63 -6.94 9.66
N LEU A 113 8.36 -5.64 9.74
CA LEU A 113 8.89 -4.76 10.77
C LEU A 113 7.96 -4.68 11.98
N ARG A 114 6.65 -4.58 11.74
CA ARG A 114 5.68 -4.32 12.80
C ARG A 114 4.25 -4.66 12.41
N ARG A 115 3.46 -5.01 13.43
CA ARG A 115 2.00 -5.01 13.39
C ARG A 115 1.48 -3.89 14.27
N MET A 116 0.68 -3.01 13.69
CA MET A 116 0.07 -1.90 14.41
C MET A 116 -1.24 -2.38 15.02
N HIS A 117 -1.42 -2.06 16.29
CA HIS A 117 -2.63 -2.38 17.03
C HIS A 117 -3.07 -1.13 17.78
N SER A 118 -4.37 -0.85 17.79
CA SER A 118 -4.91 0.12 18.73
C SER A 118 -5.23 -0.58 20.04
N SER A 119 -4.66 -0.09 21.14
CA SER A 119 -4.98 -0.56 22.48
C SER A 119 -6.15 0.19 23.11
N LEU A 120 -6.62 1.29 22.50
CA LEU A 120 -7.59 2.18 23.10
C LEU A 120 -9.05 1.80 22.80
N VAL A 121 -9.29 0.97 21.78
CA VAL A 121 -10.64 0.50 21.44
C VAL A 121 -10.59 -0.97 20.99
N PRO A 122 -10.87 -1.93 21.90
CA PRO A 122 -10.83 -3.36 21.59
C PRO A 122 -11.72 -3.74 20.39
N ASP A 123 -12.89 -3.10 20.27
CA ASP A 123 -13.88 -3.41 19.22
C ASP A 123 -13.52 -2.82 17.84
N VAL A 124 -12.57 -1.88 17.76
CA VAL A 124 -12.17 -1.26 16.48
C VAL A 124 -11.36 -2.23 15.61
N ILE A 125 -10.72 -3.22 16.22
CA ILE A 125 -9.91 -4.21 15.51
C ILE A 125 -10.79 -5.10 14.63
N GLU A 126 -12.09 -5.25 14.92
CA GLU A 126 -13.02 -5.99 14.04
C GLU A 126 -13.48 -5.16 12.82
N CYS A 127 -13.19 -3.87 12.79
CA CYS A 127 -13.53 -3.00 11.68
C CYS A 127 -12.42 -3.02 10.62
N GLY A 128 -12.78 -3.31 9.38
CA GLY A 128 -11.84 -3.23 8.25
C GLY A 128 -11.27 -1.83 8.06
N VAL A 129 -10.03 -1.76 7.58
CA VAL A 129 -9.36 -0.48 7.31
C VAL A 129 -9.78 0.05 5.95
N ASN A 130 -10.29 1.27 5.92
CA ASN A 130 -10.78 1.92 4.71
C ASN A 130 -9.85 3.01 4.17
N LEU A 131 -8.96 3.54 5.01
CA LEU A 131 -7.94 4.50 4.59
C LEU A 131 -6.66 4.32 5.41
N LEU A 132 -5.53 4.39 4.71
CA LEU A 132 -4.19 4.27 5.25
C LEU A 132 -3.30 5.29 4.54
N LEU A 133 -2.78 6.26 5.29
CA LEU A 133 -1.88 7.30 4.77
C LEU A 133 -0.65 7.41 5.66
N MET A 134 0.48 7.77 5.07
CA MET A 134 1.72 8.04 5.78
C MET A 134 2.26 9.41 5.34
N SER A 135 2.69 10.23 6.30
CA SER A 135 3.39 11.49 6.05
C SER A 135 4.91 11.27 5.94
N ARG A 136 5.62 12.28 5.44
CA ARG A 136 7.10 12.26 5.38
C ARG A 136 7.75 12.26 6.76
N GLU A 137 7.07 12.79 7.77
CA GLU A 137 7.50 12.78 9.16
C GLU A 137 7.17 11.46 9.88
N CYS A 138 6.84 10.40 9.13
CA CYS A 138 6.53 9.07 9.65
C CYS A 138 5.29 9.03 10.56
N ILE A 139 4.32 9.92 10.32
CA ILE A 139 2.99 9.86 10.94
C ILE A 139 2.07 9.05 10.04
N VAL A 140 1.46 8.01 10.60
CA VAL A 140 0.51 7.13 9.92
C VAL A 140 -0.89 7.47 10.38
N VAL A 141 -1.82 7.66 9.45
CA VAL A 141 -3.24 7.84 9.71
C VAL A 141 -3.98 6.62 9.20
N VAL A 142 -4.79 6.02 10.07
CA VAL A 142 -5.60 4.85 9.75
C VAL A 142 -7.06 5.17 10.04
N LEU A 143 -7.95 4.90 9.08
CA LEU A 143 -9.38 4.92 9.27
C LEU A 143 -9.90 3.49 9.35
N TYR A 144 -10.39 3.12 10.53
CA TYR A 144 -11.09 1.87 10.76
C TYR A 144 -12.59 2.07 10.59
N GLY A 145 -13.22 1.23 9.78
CA GLY A 145 -14.61 1.39 9.37
C GLY A 145 -14.83 2.77 8.74
N HIS A 146 -15.86 3.48 9.19
CA HIS A 146 -16.19 4.82 8.68
C HIS A 146 -16.07 5.93 9.74
N GLU A 147 -15.75 5.58 10.98
CA GLU A 147 -15.85 6.51 12.12
C GLU A 147 -14.53 6.72 12.85
N HIS A 148 -13.62 5.75 12.82
CA HIS A 148 -12.51 5.71 13.77
C HIS A 148 -11.18 6.08 13.11
N PHE A 149 -10.78 7.34 13.25
CA PHE A 149 -9.45 7.79 12.84
C PHE A 149 -8.46 7.59 13.98
N ILE A 150 -7.37 6.89 13.69
CA ILE A 150 -6.28 6.67 14.63
C ILE A 150 -4.98 7.10 13.96
N THR A 151 -4.20 7.89 14.68
CA THR A 151 -2.87 8.28 14.23
C THR A 151 -1.80 7.55 15.02
N PHE A 152 -0.75 7.14 14.33
CA PHE A 152 0.37 6.42 14.90
C PHE A 152 1.68 7.00 14.37
N THR A 153 2.79 6.68 15.03
CA THR A 153 4.11 6.72 14.41
C THR A 153 4.38 5.39 13.69
N THR A 154 5.33 5.37 12.75
CA THR A 154 5.84 4.11 12.16
C THR A 154 6.47 3.17 13.18
N THR A 155 6.90 3.66 14.35
CA THR A 155 7.35 2.82 15.47
C THR A 155 6.20 2.09 16.18
N GLY A 156 4.95 2.34 15.80
CA GLY A 156 3.74 1.72 16.33
C GLY A 156 3.18 2.41 17.57
N ARG A 157 3.68 3.59 17.94
CA ARG A 157 3.10 4.37 19.04
C ARG A 157 1.84 5.08 18.55
N GLN A 158 0.71 4.82 19.19
CA GLN A 158 -0.51 5.59 18.96
C GLN A 158 -0.35 7.02 19.49
N LEU A 159 -0.72 8.00 18.67
CA LEU A 159 -0.60 9.42 18.96
C LEU A 159 -1.96 10.04 19.31
N ALA A 160 -2.99 9.77 18.50
CA ALA A 160 -4.33 10.29 18.73
C ALA A 160 -5.42 9.33 18.25
N TYR A 161 -6.62 9.54 18.76
CA TYR A 161 -7.84 8.87 18.34
C TYR A 161 -8.95 9.91 18.19
N LEU A 162 -9.67 9.85 17.08
CA LEU A 162 -10.84 10.67 16.79
C LEU A 162 -11.96 9.75 16.30
N ARG A 163 -13.10 9.81 16.96
CA ARG A 163 -14.35 9.19 16.48
C ARG A 163 -15.22 10.25 15.84
N TYR A 164 -15.61 10.03 14.60
CA TYR A 164 -16.63 10.81 13.92
C TYR A 164 -17.97 10.10 14.01
N SER A 165 -18.97 10.73 14.61
CA SER A 165 -20.36 10.26 14.58
C SER A 165 -21.24 11.37 13.99
N LEU A 166 -21.96 11.08 12.92
CA LEU A 166 -23.04 11.96 12.46
C LEU A 166 -24.19 11.83 13.47
N SER A 167 -24.40 12.84 14.32
CA SER A 167 -25.68 12.98 15.00
C SER A 167 -26.72 13.33 13.95
N MET A 168 -27.55 12.36 13.54
CA MET A 168 -28.79 12.67 12.84
C MET A 168 -29.69 13.40 13.84
N SER A 169 -29.83 14.71 13.66
CA SER A 169 -30.84 15.54 14.31
C SER A 169 -32.20 15.34 13.68
#